data_AF-A0A6I3T005-F1
#
_entry.id   AF-A0A6I3T005-F1
#
_cell.length_a   1.000
_cell.length_b   1.000
_cell.length_c   1.000
_cell.angle_alpha   90.00
_cell.angle_beta   90.00
_cell.angle_gamma   90.00
#
_symmetry.space_group_name_H-M   'P 1'
#
loop_
_entity.id
_entity.type
_entity.pdbx_description
1 polymer ?
#
loop_
_entity_poly.entity_id
_entity_poly.type
_entity_poly.pdbx_seq_one_letter_code
_entity_poly.pdbx_strand_id
1 'polypeptide(L)'
;MAEILAKLASMSDILEKLIVLIIGWLLGLLGPAIVDGIRRKRENKLGRKAIHAEMHDLSGVLALVVYMVRLREGTVDREIMQWLKNCVDADGRSEQFKKWSLNLATQLSWSDEELTNFAAFGTQQDGKTVVMQKYPVPLLDSRVAALWSFDTSFQRRLLEIRQLMHRLDDLVDRSRKLQDMTFTSLTDENRALVEQNIMQTISFYGQTAKQVVDKINALEG
;
A
#
# COMPACT_ATOMS: atom_id res chain seq x y z
N MET A 1 22.82 -41.70 -65.11
CA MET A 1 21.67 -40.82 -64.81
C MET A 1 20.77 -41.35 -63.69
N ALA A 2 20.23 -42.58 -63.80
CA ALA A 2 19.35 -43.14 -62.75
C ALA A 2 19.97 -43.20 -61.34
N GLU A 3 21.25 -43.59 -61.23
CA GLU A 3 21.94 -43.65 -59.93
C GLU A 3 22.14 -42.27 -59.28
N ILE A 4 22.38 -41.23 -60.10
CA ILE A 4 22.52 -39.85 -59.63
C ILE A 4 21.16 -39.34 -59.13
N LEU A 5 20.07 -39.63 -59.84
CA LEU A 5 18.71 -39.28 -59.43
C LEU A 5 18.30 -39.98 -58.12
N ALA A 6 18.66 -41.25 -57.94
CA ALA A 6 18.41 -41.99 -56.68
C ALA A 6 19.18 -41.41 -55.49
N LYS A 7 20.46 -41.04 -55.69
CA LYS A 7 21.28 -40.38 -54.65
C LYS A 7 20.71 -39.02 -54.27
N LEU A 8 20.28 -38.21 -55.23
CA LEU A 8 19.64 -36.91 -54.97
C LEU A 8 18.33 -37.06 -54.17
N ALA A 9 17.49 -38.04 -54.51
CA ALA A 9 16.26 -38.33 -53.77
C ALA A 9 16.55 -38.76 -52.31
N SER A 10 17.55 -39.63 -52.10
CA SER A 10 17.95 -40.07 -50.76
C SER A 10 18.53 -38.94 -49.91
N MET A 11 19.25 -38.00 -50.53
CA MET A 11 19.81 -36.83 -49.85
C MET A 11 18.72 -35.84 -49.42
N SER A 12 17.66 -35.69 -50.22
CA SER A 12 16.47 -34.90 -49.86
C SER A 12 15.78 -35.47 -48.61
N ASP A 13 15.54 -36.79 -48.56
CA ASP A 13 14.90 -37.46 -47.42
C ASP A 13 15.72 -37.32 -46.12
N ILE A 14 17.05 -37.42 -46.21
CA ILE A 14 17.94 -37.20 -45.07
C ILE A 14 17.88 -35.75 -44.59
N LEU A 15 17.90 -34.78 -45.52
CA LEU A 15 17.83 -33.37 -45.20
C LEU A 15 16.51 -33.00 -44.53
N GLU A 16 15.38 -33.53 -45.02
CA GLU A 16 14.06 -33.35 -44.43
C GLU A 16 14.02 -33.88 -42.99
N LYS A 17 14.53 -35.09 -42.75
CA LYS A 17 14.63 -35.67 -41.40
C LYS A 17 15.51 -34.85 -40.47
N LEU A 18 16.64 -34.34 -40.96
CA LEU A 18 17.52 -33.47 -40.18
C LEU A 18 16.87 -32.13 -39.84
N ILE A 19 16.15 -31.51 -40.78
CA ILE A 19 15.42 -30.26 -40.54
C ILE A 19 14.34 -30.49 -39.48
N VAL A 20 13.55 -31.57 -39.59
CA VAL A 20 12.53 -31.91 -38.59
C VAL A 20 13.15 -32.15 -37.21
N LEU A 21 14.29 -32.84 -37.14
CA LEU A 21 15.00 -33.07 -35.88
C LEU A 21 15.51 -31.75 -35.26
N ILE A 22 16.11 -30.88 -36.07
CA ILE A 22 16.61 -29.57 -35.63
C ILE A 22 15.46 -28.69 -35.14
N ILE A 23 14.34 -28.65 -35.86
CA ILE A 23 13.15 -27.90 -35.46
C ILE A 23 12.59 -28.47 -34.15
N GLY A 24 12.50 -29.79 -34.02
CA GLY A 24 12.06 -30.45 -32.79
C GLY A 24 12.94 -30.10 -31.58
N TRP A 25 14.26 -30.10 -31.77
CA TRP A 25 15.22 -29.69 -30.75
C TRP A 25 15.10 -28.21 -30.40
N LEU A 26 14.97 -27.34 -31.41
CA LEU A 26 14.82 -25.91 -31.21
C LEU A 26 13.53 -25.59 -30.45
N LEU A 27 12.42 -26.24 -30.80
CA LEU A 27 11.13 -26.11 -30.10
C LEU A 27 11.21 -26.66 -28.68
N GLY A 28 11.89 -27.80 -28.47
CA GLY A 28 12.13 -28.36 -27.14
C GLY A 28 12.96 -27.44 -26.24
N LEU A 29 13.95 -26.75 -26.81
CA LEU A 29 14.81 -25.82 -26.09
C LEU A 29 14.13 -24.46 -25.83
N LEU A 30 13.41 -23.92 -26.82
CA LEU A 30 12.75 -22.61 -26.71
C LEU A 30 11.43 -22.67 -25.95
N GLY A 31 10.74 -23.82 -25.97
CA GLY A 31 9.43 -24.00 -25.33
C GLY A 31 9.40 -23.53 -23.87
N PRO A 32 10.30 -24.03 -23.00
CA PRO A 32 10.37 -23.58 -21.61
C PRO A 32 10.59 -22.08 -21.46
N ALA A 33 11.49 -21.48 -22.23
CA ALA A 33 11.78 -20.05 -22.16
C ALA A 33 10.58 -19.18 -22.55
N ILE A 34 9.82 -19.60 -23.58
CA ILE A 34 8.60 -18.90 -24.02
C ILE A 34 7.50 -19.04 -22.95
N VAL A 35 7.27 -20.25 -22.45
CA VAL A 35 6.26 -20.52 -21.41
C VAL A 35 6.58 -19.74 -20.14
N ASP A 36 7.84 -19.72 -19.70
CA ASP A 36 8.29 -18.95 -18.56
C ASP A 36 8.12 -17.45 -18.78
N GLY A 37 8.43 -16.95 -19.98
CA GLY A 37 8.19 -15.55 -20.33
C GLY A 37 6.72 -15.14 -20.21
N ILE A 38 5.81 -15.97 -20.76
CA ILE A 38 4.35 -15.75 -20.68
C ILE A 38 3.87 -15.82 -19.23
N ARG A 39 4.34 -16.84 -18.49
CA ARG A 39 3.98 -17.05 -17.08
C ARG A 39 4.43 -15.87 -16.22
N ARG A 40 5.68 -15.43 -16.34
CA ARG A 40 6.22 -14.27 -15.62
C ARG A 40 5.42 -13.00 -15.92
N LYS A 41 5.09 -12.74 -17.19
CA LYS A 41 4.28 -11.57 -17.56
C LYS A 41 2.89 -11.60 -16.91
N ARG A 42 2.24 -12.76 -16.89
CA ARG A 42 0.93 -12.95 -16.24
C ARG A 42 1.02 -12.79 -14.73
N GLU A 43 1.99 -13.45 -14.09
CA GLU A 43 2.20 -13.38 -12.64
C GLU A 43 2.54 -11.95 -12.19
N ASN A 44 3.33 -11.21 -12.95
CA ASN A 44 3.62 -9.80 -12.68
C ASN A 44 2.37 -8.93 -12.77
N LYS A 45 1.54 -9.13 -13.81
CA LYS A 45 0.29 -8.39 -13.99
C LYS A 45 -0.68 -8.64 -12.83
N LEU A 46 -0.85 -9.91 -12.44
CA LEU A 46 -1.72 -10.28 -11.32
C LEU A 46 -1.15 -9.79 -9.99
N GLY A 47 0.17 -9.89 -9.79
CA GLY A 47 0.86 -9.41 -8.61
C GLY A 47 0.70 -7.90 -8.41
N ARG A 48 0.90 -7.10 -9.46
CA ARG A 48 0.65 -5.64 -9.41
C ARG A 48 -0.79 -5.34 -9.03
N LYS A 49 -1.75 -5.99 -9.70
CA LYS A 49 -3.17 -5.78 -9.42
C LYS A 49 -3.51 -6.09 -7.95
N ALA A 50 -2.97 -7.18 -7.41
CA ALA A 50 -3.19 -7.57 -6.02
C ALA A 50 -2.56 -6.56 -5.04
N ILE A 51 -1.33 -6.12 -5.30
CA ILE A 51 -0.65 -5.09 -4.48
C ILE A 51 -1.43 -3.77 -4.53
N HIS A 52 -1.87 -3.32 -5.71
CA HIS A 52 -2.67 -2.10 -5.83
C HIS A 52 -3.97 -2.20 -5.02
N ALA A 53 -4.67 -3.33 -5.08
CA ALA A 53 -5.88 -3.52 -4.27
C ALA A 53 -5.60 -3.44 -2.77
N GLU A 54 -4.54 -4.10 -2.28
CA GLU A 54 -4.14 -4.02 -0.87
C GLU A 54 -3.74 -2.60 -0.45
N MET A 55 -2.94 -1.90 -1.27
CA MET A 55 -2.53 -0.52 -0.98
C MET A 55 -3.74 0.41 -0.95
N HIS A 56 -4.67 0.24 -1.88
CA HIS A 56 -5.88 1.04 -1.93
C HIS A 56 -6.77 0.83 -0.69
N ASP A 57 -6.98 -0.43 -0.28
CA ASP A 57 -7.75 -0.71 0.94
C ASP A 57 -7.06 -0.12 2.18
N LEU A 58 -5.73 -0.23 2.24
CA LEU A 58 -4.90 0.36 3.29
C LEU A 58 -5.00 1.89 3.32
N SER A 59 -4.99 2.56 2.17
CA SER A 59 -5.04 4.03 2.11
C SER A 59 -6.35 4.57 2.66
N GLY A 60 -7.49 3.91 2.36
CA GLY A 60 -8.79 4.28 2.91
C GLY A 60 -8.83 4.18 4.44
N VAL A 61 -8.29 3.09 5.00
CA VAL A 61 -8.20 2.91 6.47
C VAL A 61 -7.28 3.94 7.10
N LEU A 62 -6.09 4.16 6.55
CA LEU A 62 -5.13 5.12 7.07
C LEU A 62 -5.62 6.57 6.93
N ALA A 63 -6.40 6.89 5.90
CA ALA A 63 -7.00 8.22 5.76
C ALA A 63 -7.97 8.54 6.91
N LEU A 64 -8.77 7.55 7.34
CA LEU A 64 -9.62 7.69 8.53
C LEU A 64 -8.78 7.84 9.80
N VAL A 65 -7.67 7.10 9.92
CA VAL A 65 -6.73 7.26 11.05
C VAL A 65 -6.18 8.67 11.13
N VAL A 66 -5.73 9.25 10.00
CA VAL A 66 -5.25 10.63 9.94
C VAL A 66 -6.32 11.59 10.42
N TYR A 67 -7.55 11.44 9.95
CA TYR A 67 -8.68 12.27 10.38
C TYR A 67 -8.94 12.16 11.89
N MET A 68 -8.93 10.94 12.45
CA MET A 68 -9.13 10.74 13.89
C MET A 68 -8.01 11.37 14.74
N VAL A 69 -6.76 11.29 14.29
CA VAL A 69 -5.63 11.97 14.95
C VAL A 69 -5.83 13.49 14.89
N ARG A 70 -6.13 14.03 13.70
CA ARG A 70 -6.34 15.47 13.50
C ARG A 70 -7.50 16.01 14.31
N LEU A 71 -8.60 15.25 14.39
CA LEU A 71 -9.78 15.60 15.19
C LEU A 71 -9.43 15.68 16.68
N ARG A 72 -8.67 14.71 17.19
CA ARG A 72 -8.20 14.73 18.58
C ARG A 72 -7.26 15.90 18.86
N GLU A 73 -6.40 16.24 17.90
CA GLU A 73 -5.48 17.38 18.01
C GLU A 73 -6.19 18.74 17.84
N GLY A 74 -7.47 18.76 17.43
CA GLY A 74 -8.18 19.99 17.12
C GLY A 74 -7.63 20.71 15.88
N THR A 75 -7.00 19.96 14.97
CA THR A 75 -6.35 20.47 13.76
C THR A 75 -7.10 20.06 12.49
N VAL A 76 -8.42 19.85 12.60
CA VAL A 76 -9.29 19.60 11.45
C VAL A 76 -9.64 20.93 10.80
N ASP A 77 -9.09 21.15 9.62
CA ASP A 77 -9.35 22.32 8.78
C ASP A 77 -9.98 21.91 7.43
N ARG A 78 -10.28 22.89 6.59
CA ARG A 78 -10.85 22.64 5.27
C ARG A 78 -9.91 21.83 4.36
N GLU A 79 -8.60 22.01 4.50
CA GLU A 79 -7.60 21.30 3.69
C GLU A 79 -7.63 19.79 3.98
N ILE A 80 -7.58 19.40 5.25
CA ILE A 80 -7.61 17.98 5.61
C ILE A 80 -8.95 17.33 5.28
N MET A 81 -10.05 18.08 5.39
CA MET A 81 -11.38 17.59 5.00
C MET A 81 -11.48 17.35 3.50
N GLN A 82 -10.93 18.25 2.69
CA GLN A 82 -10.87 18.06 1.24
C GLN A 82 -9.93 16.90 0.86
N TRP A 83 -8.78 16.80 1.51
CA TRP A 83 -7.84 15.69 1.34
C TRP A 83 -8.51 14.35 1.68
N LEU A 84 -9.21 14.27 2.80
CA LEU A 84 -9.92 13.06 3.21
C LEU A 84 -11.04 12.71 2.21
N LYS A 85 -11.82 13.71 1.78
CA LYS A 85 -12.87 13.51 0.77
C LYS A 85 -12.29 12.90 -0.51
N ASN A 86 -11.16 13.42 -0.99
CA ASN A 86 -10.50 12.88 -2.18
C ASN A 86 -10.06 11.42 -1.98
N CYS A 87 -9.56 11.06 -0.80
CA CYS A 87 -9.20 9.67 -0.49
C CYS A 87 -10.43 8.75 -0.45
N VAL A 88 -11.53 9.20 0.17
CA VAL A 88 -12.78 8.42 0.29
C VAL A 88 -13.49 8.24 -1.06
N ASP A 89 -13.51 9.29 -1.88
CA ASP A 89 -14.12 9.26 -3.21
C ASP A 89 -13.35 8.34 -4.17
N ALA A 90 -12.03 8.24 -4.01
CA ALA A 90 -11.21 7.33 -4.80
C ALA A 90 -11.56 5.85 -4.56
N ASP A 91 -12.00 5.48 -3.35
CA ASP A 91 -12.36 4.10 -3.06
C ASP A 91 -13.69 3.68 -3.63
N GLY A 92 -14.77 4.46 -3.45
CA GLY A 92 -16.08 4.29 -4.12
C GLY A 92 -16.79 2.92 -4.00
N ARG A 93 -16.11 1.89 -3.50
CA ARG A 93 -16.50 0.47 -3.56
C ARG A 93 -17.31 0.06 -2.34
N SER A 94 -17.04 0.63 -1.17
CA SER A 94 -17.78 0.31 0.06
C SER A 94 -18.93 1.28 0.30
N GLU A 95 -20.11 0.74 0.67
CA GLU A 95 -21.26 1.54 1.09
C GLU A 95 -20.95 2.41 2.31
N GLN A 96 -20.01 1.98 3.16
CA GLN A 96 -19.53 2.78 4.28
C GLN A 96 -18.80 4.03 3.79
N PHE A 97 -17.89 3.90 2.83
CA PHE A 97 -17.16 5.04 2.25
C PHE A 97 -18.08 6.00 1.49
N LYS A 98 -19.12 5.50 0.82
CA LYS A 98 -20.15 6.37 0.22
C LYS A 98 -20.87 7.23 1.26
N LYS A 99 -21.26 6.65 2.40
CA LYS A 99 -21.87 7.41 3.51
C LYS A 99 -20.89 8.45 4.07
N TRP A 100 -19.62 8.07 4.23
CA TRP A 100 -18.56 9.01 4.64
C TRP A 100 -18.40 10.16 3.64
N SER A 101 -18.38 9.88 2.34
CA SER A 101 -18.26 10.92 1.30
C SER A 101 -19.40 11.95 1.38
N LEU A 102 -20.65 11.48 1.57
CA LEU A 102 -21.80 12.36 1.75
C LEU A 102 -21.67 13.23 3.01
N ASN A 103 -21.29 12.61 4.14
CA ASN A 103 -21.08 13.35 5.38
C ASN A 103 -19.95 14.37 5.26
N LEU A 104 -18.85 14.03 4.58
CA LEU A 104 -17.74 14.94 4.33
C LEU A 104 -18.14 16.09 3.41
N ALA A 105 -19.00 15.85 2.41
CA ALA A 105 -19.54 16.92 1.57
C ALA A 105 -20.40 17.90 2.39
N THR A 106 -21.23 17.38 3.31
CA THR A 106 -21.98 18.24 4.25
C THR A 106 -21.03 19.02 5.16
N GLN A 107 -20.03 18.38 5.75
CA GLN A 107 -19.06 19.06 6.62
C GLN A 107 -18.22 20.10 5.87
N LEU A 108 -17.88 19.86 4.59
CA LEU A 108 -17.19 20.84 3.76
C LEU A 108 -18.06 22.06 3.40
N SER A 109 -19.39 21.94 3.50
CA SER A 109 -20.30 23.08 3.30
C SER A 109 -20.38 24.01 4.52
N TRP A 110 -19.87 23.58 5.68
CA TRP A 110 -19.78 24.42 6.88
C TRP A 110 -18.80 25.58 6.66
N SER A 111 -19.05 26.67 7.37
CA SER A 111 -18.11 27.79 7.48
C SER A 111 -16.84 27.39 8.24
N ASP A 112 -15.78 28.17 8.09
CA ASP A 112 -14.50 27.90 8.79
C ASP A 112 -14.65 28.04 10.31
N GLU A 113 -15.58 28.88 10.79
CA GLU A 113 -15.91 29.01 12.21
C GLU A 113 -16.58 27.74 12.74
N GLU A 114 -17.56 27.19 12.01
CA GLU A 114 -18.20 25.92 12.37
C GLU A 114 -17.22 24.75 12.36
N LEU A 115 -16.29 24.69 11.39
CA LEU A 115 -15.22 23.69 11.37
C LEU A 115 -14.28 23.83 12.57
N THR A 116 -13.91 25.05 12.93
CA THR A 116 -13.06 25.32 14.11
C THR A 116 -13.76 24.87 15.40
N ASN A 117 -15.04 25.17 15.54
CA ASN A 117 -15.85 24.74 16.69
C ASN A 117 -15.98 23.21 16.74
N PHE A 118 -16.14 22.56 15.58
CA PHE A 118 -16.15 21.10 15.48
C PHE A 118 -14.80 20.47 15.86
N ALA A 119 -13.69 21.04 15.39
CA ALA A 119 -12.35 20.59 15.76
C ALA A 119 -12.09 20.76 17.27
N ALA A 120 -12.53 21.88 17.86
CA ALA A 120 -12.44 22.13 19.30
C ALA A 120 -13.28 21.13 20.11
N PHE A 121 -14.45 20.73 19.62
CA PHE A 121 -15.22 19.65 20.27
C PHE A 121 -14.46 18.32 20.26
N GLY A 122 -13.65 18.05 19.23
CA GLY A 122 -12.79 16.87 19.14
C GLY A 122 -11.73 16.79 20.23
N THR A 123 -11.20 17.93 20.69
CA THR A 123 -10.17 17.98 21.75
C THR A 123 -10.75 17.77 23.15
N GLN A 124 -12.03 18.07 23.35
CA GLN A 124 -12.73 17.99 24.64
C GLN A 124 -13.23 16.59 25.00
N GLN A 125 -13.03 15.59 24.14
CA GLN A 125 -13.44 14.21 24.42
C GLN A 125 -12.46 13.52 25.38
N ASP A 126 -12.51 13.92 26.65
CA ASP A 126 -11.75 13.30 27.73
C ASP A 126 -12.04 11.78 27.80
N GLY A 127 -10.97 10.99 27.91
CA GLY A 127 -11.04 9.53 28.02
C GLY A 127 -11.10 8.76 26.69
N LYS A 128 -11.31 9.42 25.54
CA LYS A 128 -11.24 8.75 24.22
C LYS A 128 -9.86 8.89 23.60
N THR A 129 -9.05 7.84 23.75
CA THR A 129 -7.72 7.77 23.13
C THR A 129 -7.83 7.23 21.70
N VAL A 130 -7.13 7.86 20.76
CA VAL A 130 -6.90 7.30 19.43
C VAL A 130 -6.14 5.98 19.59
N VAL A 131 -6.80 4.88 19.27
CA VAL A 131 -6.18 3.55 19.34
C VAL A 131 -5.27 3.38 18.13
N MET A 132 -3.96 3.35 18.38
CA MET A 132 -2.97 3.02 17.36
C MET A 132 -2.93 1.50 17.15
N GLN A 133 -2.91 1.08 15.90
CA GLN A 133 -3.01 -0.32 15.50
C GLN A 133 -2.01 -0.61 14.39
N LYS A 134 -1.49 -1.83 14.36
CA LYS A 134 -0.66 -2.29 13.25
C LYS A 134 -1.57 -2.70 12.09
N TYR A 135 -1.20 -2.31 10.88
CA TYR A 135 -1.95 -2.66 9.67
C TYR A 135 -1.07 -3.57 8.80
N PRO A 136 -1.26 -4.90 8.88
CA PRO A 136 -0.42 -5.82 8.13
C PRO A 136 -0.64 -5.67 6.62
N VAL A 137 0.45 -5.76 5.86
CA VAL A 137 0.46 -5.67 4.39
C VAL A 137 1.04 -6.96 3.79
N PRO A 138 0.36 -8.11 3.98
CA PRO A 138 0.90 -9.43 3.64
C PRO A 138 1.21 -9.61 2.15
N LEU A 139 0.45 -8.99 1.24
CA LEU A 139 0.73 -9.09 -0.20
C LEU A 139 1.98 -8.29 -0.56
N LEU A 140 2.15 -7.08 0.00
CA LEU A 140 3.39 -6.34 -0.13
C LEU A 140 4.56 -7.16 0.43
N ASP A 141 4.48 -7.66 1.67
CA ASP A 141 5.58 -8.38 2.31
C ASP A 141 5.95 -9.69 1.60
N SER A 142 4.97 -10.49 1.19
CA SER A 142 5.22 -11.75 0.47
C SER A 142 5.80 -11.53 -0.93
N ARG A 143 5.56 -10.36 -1.54
CA ARG A 143 6.03 -10.02 -2.88
C ARG A 143 7.31 -9.19 -2.89
N VAL A 144 7.83 -8.77 -1.74
CA VAL A 144 9.14 -8.10 -1.64
C VAL A 144 10.25 -8.92 -2.31
N ALA A 145 10.25 -10.24 -2.09
CA ALA A 145 11.23 -11.15 -2.70
C ALA A 145 11.07 -11.30 -4.23
N ALA A 146 9.89 -10.99 -4.75
CA ALA A 146 9.58 -10.99 -6.19
C ALA A 146 9.68 -9.59 -6.81
N LEU A 147 10.11 -8.56 -6.07
CA LEU A 147 10.17 -7.18 -6.58
C LEU A 147 11.01 -7.07 -7.84
N TRP A 148 12.05 -7.89 -8.00
CA TRP A 148 12.92 -7.94 -9.18
C TRP A 148 12.15 -8.09 -10.51
N SER A 149 10.91 -8.61 -10.48
CA SER A 149 10.08 -8.78 -11.66
C SER A 149 9.28 -7.52 -12.04
N PHE A 150 9.24 -6.50 -11.17
CA PHE A 150 8.68 -5.18 -11.45
C PHE A 150 9.73 -4.23 -12.01
N ASP A 151 9.29 -3.10 -12.56
CA ASP A 151 10.19 -2.03 -12.97
C ASP A 151 10.77 -1.31 -11.74
N THR A 152 11.97 -0.75 -11.88
CA THR A 152 12.71 -0.13 -10.78
C THR A 152 11.94 1.01 -10.11
N SER A 153 11.14 1.77 -10.85
CA SER A 153 10.34 2.88 -10.30
C SER A 153 9.28 2.36 -9.35
N PHE A 154 8.51 1.35 -9.78
CA PHE A 154 7.50 0.70 -8.95
C PHE A 154 8.12 0.01 -7.72
N GLN A 155 9.23 -0.70 -7.90
CA GLN A 155 9.96 -1.32 -6.77
C GLN A 155 10.34 -0.29 -5.71
N ARG A 156 10.94 0.83 -6.12
CA ARG A 156 11.35 1.89 -5.21
C ARG A 156 10.18 2.45 -4.42
N ARG A 157 9.05 2.73 -5.08
CA ARG A 157 7.85 3.27 -4.41
C ARG A 157 7.27 2.28 -3.40
N LEU A 158 7.24 0.99 -3.72
CA LEU A 158 6.81 -0.05 -2.79
C LEU A 158 7.73 -0.17 -1.57
N LEU A 159 9.05 -0.07 -1.76
CA LEU A 159 10.01 -0.06 -0.65
C LEU A 159 9.87 1.17 0.24
N GLU A 160 9.62 2.35 -0.34
CA GLU A 160 9.33 3.58 0.41
C GLU A 160 8.06 3.42 1.27
N ILE A 161 6.97 2.89 0.70
CA ILE A 161 5.73 2.60 1.45
C ILE A 161 5.99 1.60 2.57
N ARG A 162 6.70 0.50 2.27
CA ARG A 162 7.05 -0.51 3.28
C ARG A 162 7.86 0.07 4.43
N GLN A 163 8.83 0.94 4.14
CA GLN A 163 9.61 1.61 5.18
C GLN A 163 8.72 2.48 6.08
N LEU A 164 7.76 3.21 5.51
CA LEU A 164 6.81 4.00 6.28
C LEU A 164 5.86 3.12 7.12
N MET A 165 5.45 1.96 6.62
CA MET A 165 4.67 0.98 7.39
C MET A 165 5.44 0.45 8.60
N HIS A 166 6.71 0.09 8.43
CA HIS A 166 7.57 -0.30 9.57
C HIS A 166 7.68 0.82 10.60
N ARG A 167 7.79 2.08 10.16
CA ARG A 167 7.81 3.23 11.06
C ARG A 167 6.48 3.40 11.81
N LEU A 168 5.33 3.14 11.17
CA LEU A 168 4.04 3.14 11.86
C LEU A 168 4.01 2.06 12.95
N ASP A 169 4.45 0.85 12.64
CA ASP A 169 4.50 -0.25 13.59
C ASP A 169 5.40 0.07 14.80
N ASP A 170 6.55 0.69 14.58
CA ASP A 170 7.44 1.17 15.65
C ASP A 170 6.75 2.21 16.56
N LEU A 171 5.94 3.10 15.99
CA LEU A 171 5.17 4.09 16.76
C LEU A 171 4.07 3.42 17.59
N VAL A 172 3.43 2.37 17.07
CA VAL A 172 2.46 1.57 17.83
C VAL A 172 3.13 0.91 19.04
N ASP A 173 4.28 0.28 18.83
CA ASP A 173 5.02 -0.39 19.92
C ASP A 173 5.55 0.62 20.94
N ARG A 174 6.06 1.77 20.48
CA ARG A 174 6.47 2.87 21.36
C ARG A 174 5.30 3.38 22.20
N SER A 175 4.12 3.55 21.60
CA SER A 175 2.94 3.99 22.33
C SER A 175 2.51 3.00 23.40
N ARG A 176 2.52 1.69 23.10
CA ARG A 176 2.17 0.66 24.08
C ARG A 176 3.09 0.74 25.29
N LYS A 177 4.40 0.83 25.05
CA LYS A 177 5.38 1.00 26.12
C LYS A 177 5.12 2.26 26.97
N LEU A 178 4.81 3.39 26.34
CA LEU A 178 4.51 4.63 27.06
C LEU A 178 3.20 4.52 27.85
N GLN A 179 2.19 3.84 27.32
CA GLN A 179 0.94 3.55 28.02
C GLN A 179 1.20 2.65 29.24
N ASP A 180 2.03 1.62 29.13
CA ASP A 180 2.38 0.76 30.26
C ASP A 180 3.04 1.55 31.40
N MET A 181 3.85 2.56 31.07
CA MET A 181 4.50 3.44 32.06
C MET A 181 3.49 4.26 32.87
N THR A 182 2.31 4.61 32.33
CA THR A 182 1.32 5.42 33.07
C THR A 182 0.69 4.68 34.26
N PHE A 183 0.75 3.35 34.24
CA PHE A 183 0.31 2.47 35.32
C PHE A 183 1.36 2.25 36.41
N THR A 184 2.59 2.75 36.22
CA THR A 184 3.67 2.66 37.21
C THR A 184 3.66 3.87 38.15
N SER A 185 4.24 3.72 39.35
CA SER A 185 4.43 4.84 40.28
C SER A 185 5.51 5.78 39.75
N LEU A 186 5.07 6.88 39.14
CA LEU A 186 5.91 7.96 38.63
C LEU A 186 5.78 9.21 39.51
N THR A 187 6.85 10.00 39.58
CA THR A 187 6.76 11.38 40.06
C THR A 187 5.87 12.20 39.11
N ASP A 188 5.30 13.31 39.59
CA ASP A 188 4.43 14.17 38.77
C ASP A 188 5.14 14.71 37.51
N GLU A 189 6.43 15.05 37.65
CA GLU A 189 7.28 15.48 36.53
C GLU A 189 7.44 14.37 35.48
N ASN A 190 7.74 13.13 35.91
CA ASN A 190 7.87 12.00 35.00
C ASN A 190 6.54 11.64 34.34
N ARG A 191 5.42 11.77 35.06
CA ARG A 191 4.07 11.56 34.51
C ARG A 191 3.79 12.56 33.39
N ALA A 192 4.04 13.84 33.61
CA ALA A 192 3.86 14.88 32.59
C ALA A 192 4.72 14.62 31.34
N LEU A 193 5.97 14.18 31.51
CA LEU A 193 6.84 13.80 30.40
C LEU A 193 6.31 12.58 29.62
N VAL A 194 5.78 11.56 30.30
CA VAL A 194 5.17 10.39 29.63
C VAL A 194 3.93 10.81 28.84
N GLU A 195 3.05 11.63 29.41
CA GLU A 195 1.87 12.15 28.73
C GLU A 195 2.23 12.96 27.49
N GLN A 196 3.21 13.85 27.59
CA GLN A 196 3.73 14.61 26.45
C GLN A 196 4.28 13.68 25.35
N ASN A 197 5.05 12.65 25.73
CA ASN A 197 5.59 11.67 24.79
C ASN A 197 4.49 10.86 24.09
N ILE A 198 3.39 10.52 24.79
CA ILE A 198 2.23 9.85 24.20
C ILE A 198 1.61 10.75 23.13
N MET A 199 1.34 12.02 23.46
CA MET A 199 0.75 12.97 22.53
C MET A 199 1.61 13.19 21.28
N GLN A 200 2.93 13.33 21.46
CA GLN A 200 3.87 13.42 20.34
C GLN A 200 3.86 12.15 19.47
N THR A 201 3.80 10.97 20.07
CA THR A 201 3.76 9.69 19.36
C THR A 201 2.50 9.58 18.50
N ILE A 202 1.34 9.99 19.02
CA ILE A 202 0.08 10.04 18.27
C ILE A 202 0.17 10.99 17.08
N SER A 203 0.77 12.17 17.28
CA SER A 203 0.95 13.15 16.21
C SER A 203 1.83 12.60 15.08
N PHE A 204 2.98 12.02 15.43
CA PHE A 204 3.88 11.39 14.46
C PHE A 204 3.22 10.20 13.74
N TYR A 205 2.35 9.47 14.43
CA TYR A 205 1.60 8.37 13.84
C TYR A 205 0.62 8.88 12.77
N GLY A 206 -0.16 9.93 13.07
CA GLY A 206 -1.03 10.57 12.08
C GLY A 206 -0.25 11.15 10.89
N GLN A 207 0.88 11.82 11.14
CA GLN A 207 1.72 12.35 10.06
C GLN A 207 2.29 11.25 9.17
N THR A 208 2.79 10.16 9.77
CA THR A 208 3.35 9.02 9.03
C THR A 208 2.25 8.31 8.24
N ALA A 209 1.06 8.14 8.81
CA ALA A 209 -0.10 7.56 8.11
C ALA A 209 -0.49 8.41 6.90
N LYS A 210 -0.50 9.75 7.02
CA LYS A 210 -0.75 10.64 5.88
C LYS A 210 0.30 10.46 4.78
N GLN A 211 1.58 10.36 5.14
CA GLN A 211 2.65 10.12 4.17
C GLN A 211 2.47 8.78 3.43
N VAL A 212 2.04 7.72 4.13
CA VAL A 212 1.73 6.44 3.49
C VAL A 212 0.60 6.59 2.48
N VAL A 213 -0.51 7.23 2.87
CA VAL A 213 -1.66 7.48 1.97
C VAL A 213 -1.24 8.28 0.75
N ASP A 214 -0.50 9.37 0.94
CA ASP A 214 -0.02 10.21 -0.17
C ASP A 214 0.87 9.42 -1.14
N LYS A 215 1.74 8.54 -0.61
CA LYS A 215 2.61 7.67 -1.42
C LYS A 215 1.83 6.60 -2.17
N ILE A 216 0.79 6.05 -1.56
CA ILE A 216 -0.10 5.06 -2.20
C ILE A 216 -0.90 5.73 -3.32
N ASN A 217 -1.49 6.90 -3.08
CA ASN A 217 -2.25 7.61 -4.10
C ASN A 217 -1.35 7.99 -5.29
N ALA A 218 -0.07 8.29 -5.05
CA ALA A 218 0.90 8.52 -6.10
C ALA A 218 1.30 7.25 -6.88
N LEU A 219 1.00 6.03 -6.41
CA LEU A 219 1.19 4.80 -7.19
C LEU A 219 0.14 4.61 -8.30
N GLU A 220 -1.03 5.21 -8.14
CA GLU A 220 -2.18 5.00 -9.05
C GLU A 220 -2.14 5.90 -10.29
N GLY A 221 -1.35 6.99 -10.25
CA GLY A 221 -1.06 7.87 -11.38
C GLY A 221 0.21 7.49 -12.13
#